data_AF-A0A381NXY6-F1
#
_entry.id   AF-A0A381NXY6-F1
#
_cell.length_a   1.000
_cell.length_b   1.000
_cell.length_c   1.000
_cell.angle_alpha   90.00
_cell.angle_beta   90.00
_cell.angle_gamma   90.00
#
_symmetry.space_group_name_H-M   'P 1'
#
loop_
_entity.id
_entity.type
_entity.pdbx_description
1 polymer ?
#
loop_
_entity_poly.entity_id
_entity_poly.type
_entity_poly.pdbx_seq_one_letter_code
_entity_poly.pdbx_strand_id
1 'polypeptide(L)' 'MEMIRNHRNNLLAETDWMALPDVTMSDAWKTYRQELRDIPASNTVYADVTWPPKPE' A
#
# COMPACT_ATOMS: atom_id res chain seq x y z
N MET A 1 7.23 15.12 3.49
CA MET A 1 5.92 14.65 2.98
C MET A 1 6.02 13.85 1.68
N GLU A 2 6.94 14.16 0.78
CA GLU A 2 7.11 13.41 -0.49
C GLU A 2 7.58 11.96 -0.28
N MET A 3 8.40 11.71 0.76
CA MET A 3 8.90 10.37 1.09
C MET A 3 7.80 9.34 1.42
N ILE A 4 6.75 9.73 2.17
CA ILE A 4 5.62 8.83 2.49
C ILE A 4 4.84 8.49 1.22
N ARG A 5 4.58 9.49 0.37
CA ARG A 5 3.93 9.28 -0.93
C ARG A 5 4.75 8.38 -1.84
N ASN A 6 6.06 8.57 -1.90
CA ASN A 6 6.96 7.71 -2.67
C ASN A 6 6.98 6.28 -2.14
N HIS A 7 7.03 6.08 -0.82
CA HIS A 7 6.99 4.73 -0.25
C HIS A 7 5.66 4.03 -0.52
N ARG A 8 4.54 4.72 -0.30
CA ARG A 8 3.19 4.24 -0.62
C ARG A 8 3.06 3.89 -2.11
N ASN A 9 3.57 4.73 -3.00
CA ASN A 9 3.55 4.46 -4.43
C ASN A 9 4.45 3.27 -4.80
N ASN A 10 5.60 3.10 -4.14
CA ASN A 10 6.48 1.96 -4.35
C ASN A 10 5.80 0.65 -3.94
N LEU A 11 5.21 0.58 -2.74
CA LEU A 11 4.45 -0.58 -2.28
C LEU A 11 3.24 -0.92 -3.17
N LEU A 12 2.53 0.10 -3.67
CA LEU A 12 1.44 -0.11 -4.62
C LEU A 12 1.95 -0.61 -5.98
N ALA A 13 3.10 -0.12 -6.45
CA ALA A 13 3.74 -0.57 -7.69
C ALA A 13 4.25 -2.01 -7.58
N GLU A 14 4.89 -2.35 -6.46
CA GLU A 14 5.34 -3.72 -6.14
C GLU A 14 4.20 -4.72 -6.03
N THR A 15 2.96 -4.26 -5.86
CA THR A 15 1.77 -5.11 -5.75
C THR A 15 0.83 -4.90 -6.93
N ASP A 16 1.24 -4.11 -7.93
CA ASP A 16 0.43 -3.80 -9.10
C ASP A 16 0.30 -5.01 -10.04
N TRP A 17 1.33 -5.85 -10.09
CA TRP A 17 1.30 -7.12 -10.84
C TRP A 17 0.27 -8.12 -10.28
N MET A 18 -0.16 -7.99 -9.01
CA MET A 18 -1.26 -8.81 -8.46
C MET A 18 -2.63 -8.39 -8.99
N ALA A 19 -2.76 -7.21 -9.60
CA ALA A 19 -3.98 -6.78 -10.26
C ALA A 19 -4.10 -7.30 -11.70
N LEU A 20 -3.17 -8.16 -12.15
CA LEU A 20 -3.24 -8.82 -13.45
C LEU A 20 -4.39 -9.84 -13.47
N PRO A 21 -5.06 -10.03 -14.63
CA PRO A 21 -6.19 -10.96 -14.77
C PRO A 21 -5.81 -12.42 -14.51
N ASP A 22 -4.53 -12.76 -14.60
CA ASP A 22 -3.98 -14.08 -14.26
C ASP A 22 -3.94 -14.36 -12.75
N VAL A 23 -3.97 -13.32 -11.90
CA VAL A 23 -3.84 -13.45 -10.46
C VAL A 23 -5.21 -13.23 -9.83
N THR A 24 -5.72 -14.27 -9.16
CA THR A 24 -6.94 -14.12 -8.36
C THR A 24 -6.62 -13.26 -7.15
N MET A 25 -6.83 -11.95 -7.26
CA MET A 25 -6.53 -11.02 -6.18
C MET A 25 -7.47 -11.28 -5.01
N SER A 26 -6.92 -11.89 -3.95
CA SER A 26 -7.66 -12.20 -2.72
C SER A 26 -8.15 -10.92 -2.06
N ASP A 27 -9.27 -10.99 -1.32
CA ASP A 27 -9.82 -9.81 -0.63
C ASP A 27 -8.81 -9.18 0.36
N ALA A 28 -7.89 -9.98 0.90
CA ALA A 28 -6.75 -9.49 1.70
C ALA A 28 -5.88 -8.48 0.95
N TRP A 29 -5.60 -8.71 -0.33
CA TRP A 29 -4.82 -7.78 -1.17
C TRP A 29 -5.58 -6.48 -1.46
N LYS A 30 -6.91 -6.57 -1.65
CA LYS A 30 -7.76 -5.38 -1.81
C LYS A 30 -7.74 -4.53 -0.53
N THR A 31 -7.90 -5.18 0.62
CA THR A 31 -7.83 -4.51 1.94
C THR A 31 -6.46 -3.88 2.16
N TYR A 32 -5.37 -4.62 1.92
CA TYR A 32 -3.99 -4.12 2.02
C TYR A 32 -3.76 -2.88 1.14
N ARG A 33 -4.14 -2.93 -0.14
CA ARG A 33 -4.00 -1.79 -1.06
C ARG A 33 -4.86 -0.61 -0.62
N GLN A 34 -6.05 -0.86 -0.08
CA GLN A 34 -6.94 0.18 0.42
C GLN A 34 -6.36 0.86 1.67
N GLU A 35 -5.88 0.09 2.64
CA GLU A 35 -5.19 0.59 3.84
C GLU A 35 -3.96 1.43 3.48
N LEU A 36 -3.15 0.98 2.51
CA LEU A 36 -2.03 1.78 1.98
C LEU A 36 -2.47 3.13 1.38
N ARG A 37 -3.67 3.21 0.78
CA ARG A 37 -4.21 4.47 0.25
C ARG A 37 -4.82 5.34 1.34
N ASP A 38 -5.36 4.72 2.39
CA ASP A 38 -6.03 5.39 3.50
C ASP A 38 -5.04 6.07 4.46
N ILE A 39 -3.76 5.67 4.42
CA ILE A 39 -2.67 6.33 5.15
C ILE A 39 -2.64 7.83 4.79
N PRO A 40 -2.88 8.72 5.76
CA PRO A 40 -2.92 10.16 5.51
C PRO A 40 -1.52 10.66 5.16
N ALA A 41 -1.39 11.28 3.99
CA ALA A 41 -0.17 11.96 3.56
C ALA A 41 0.21 13.18 4.44
N SER A 42 -0.64 13.52 5.43
CA SER A 42 -0.42 14.60 6.39
C SER A 42 0.38 14.18 7.61
N ASN A 43 0.73 12.89 7.80
CA ASN A 43 1.63 12.51 8.88
C ASN A 43 2.98 13.20 8.65
N THR A 44 3.25 14.21 9.47
CA THR A 44 4.49 15.00 9.48
C THR A 44 5.71 14.14 9.85
N VAL A 45 5.50 12.94 10.37
CA VAL A 45 6.53 12.00 10.82
C VAL A 45 6.34 10.64 10.14
N TYR A 46 7.33 10.19 9.39
CA TYR A 46 7.35 8.88 8.71
C TYR A 46 7.28 7.71 9.72
N ALA A 47 7.78 7.92 10.94
CA ALA A 47 7.85 6.91 12.01
C ALA A 47 6.48 6.55 12.63
N ASP A 48 5.45 7.40 12.49
CA ASP A 48 4.08 7.13 12.97
C ASP A 48 3.17 6.56 11.88
N VAL A 49 3.73 6.27 10.69
CA VAL A 49 2.96 5.64 9.62
C VAL A 49 2.91 4.14 9.87
N THR A 50 1.73 3.66 10.28
CA THR A 50 1.45 2.23 10.38
C THR A 50 1.24 1.67 8.97
N TRP A 51 2.21 0.88 8.50
CA TRP A 51 2.10 0.18 7.22
C TRP A 51 1.43 -1.18 7.47
N PRO A 52 0.38 -1.54 6.71
CA PRO A 52 -0.22 -2.86 6.83
C PRO A 52 0.80 -3.94 6.42
N PRO A 53 0.72 -5.15 7.00
CA PRO A 53 1.57 -6.27 6.59
C PRO A 53 1.13 -6.78 5.22
N LYS A 54 2.10 -7.08 4.35
CA LYS A 54 1.84 -7.67 3.04
C LYS A 54 1.22 -9.05 3.23
N PRO A 55 0.02 -9.32 2.68
CA PRO A 55 -0.57 -10.66 2.74
C PRO A 55 0.28 -11.65 1.93
N GLU A 56 0.37 -12.91 2.40
CA GLU A 56 0.99 -14.04 1.69
C GLU A 56 0.08 -14.59 0.58
#